data_AF-A0A6M0AKK6-F1
#
_entry.id   AF-A0A6M0AKK6-F1
#
_cell.length_a   1.000
_cell.length_b   1.000
_cell.length_c   1.000
_cell.angle_alpha   90.00
_cell.angle_beta   90.00
_cell.angle_gamma   90.00
#
_symmetry.space_group_name_H-M   'P 1'
#
loop_
_entity.id
_entity.type
_entity.pdbx_description
1 polymer ?
#
loop_
_entity_poly.entity_id
_entity_poly.type
_entity_poly.pdbx_seq_one_letter_code
_entity_poly.pdbx_strand_id
1 'polypeptide(L)'
;MKTRPNPRFWEIPAQSLTAPETIPLMKSSGQRIALKSTTVRDRLNSSSETLENNSYYNPHTFERKAGEQITIELTSDEFDPSLILIDPDGNRIAKDNNSGEGKNARITVTLPTTGTYVILANSYNQQVTGNYTLSWRAATPSELLKAKADQLLQQGIEQDKTSQFQAALKSWQEALRIYRQLEDRQGIANSLNNLGLAYYRLGEYGKAIEFHQQSLSLSRELEDRQGQANSLGNLGLAYYNLGQYRKAIEFHQQSLSLSRELKYHQGEAASLGNLGLAYGKLGQYRKAIEFHQQSLTLARELKNRQGEAQ
;
A
#
# COMPACT_ATOMS: atom_id res chain seq x y z
N MET A 1 32.71 12.05 30.33
CA MET A 1 31.36 11.97 30.94
C MET A 1 30.37 11.55 29.86
N LYS A 2 29.62 10.47 30.11
CA LYS A 2 28.73 9.81 29.15
C LYS A 2 27.50 10.68 28.86
N THR A 3 27.28 11.05 27.60
CA THR A 3 26.04 11.65 27.12
C THR A 3 24.97 10.55 26.97
N ARG A 4 23.80 10.76 27.58
CA ARG A 4 22.67 9.85 27.46
C ARG A 4 21.97 10.06 26.10
N PRO A 5 21.49 9.01 25.43
CA PRO A 5 20.75 9.12 24.18
C PRO A 5 19.33 9.68 24.39
N ASN A 6 18.89 10.49 23.42
CA ASN A 6 17.55 11.06 23.26
C ASN A 6 16.53 9.92 22.97
N PRO A 7 15.35 9.85 23.63
CA PRO A 7 14.40 8.76 23.42
C PRO A 7 13.77 8.78 22.01
N ARG A 8 13.37 7.60 21.54
CA ARG A 8 12.87 7.34 20.18
C ARG A 8 11.38 7.68 20.03
N PHE A 9 11.01 7.98 18.79
CA PHE A 9 9.72 8.42 18.22
C PHE A 9 8.46 7.55 18.45
N TRP A 10 8.32 6.82 19.57
CA TRP A 10 7.14 5.95 19.82
C TRP A 10 6.52 6.04 21.22
N GLU A 11 6.78 7.10 21.99
CA GLU A 11 6.07 7.35 23.25
C GLU A 11 5.05 8.49 23.07
N ILE A 12 3.76 8.16 22.91
CA ILE A 12 2.68 9.09 23.24
C ILE A 12 2.39 8.91 24.73
N PRO A 13 2.59 9.92 25.59
CA PRO A 13 2.17 9.84 26.99
C PRO A 13 0.63 9.87 27.06
N ALA A 14 0.06 8.90 27.77
CA ALA A 14 -1.35 8.85 28.13
C ALA A 14 -1.70 9.99 29.10
N GLN A 15 -2.08 11.17 28.60
CA GLN A 15 -2.70 12.22 29.43
C GLN A 15 -3.36 13.32 28.59
N SER A 16 -4.56 13.05 28.07
CA SER A 16 -5.70 14.00 28.04
C SER A 16 -6.86 13.40 27.23
N LEU A 17 -7.37 12.26 27.64
CA LEU A 17 -8.69 11.81 27.22
C LEU A 17 -9.52 11.66 28.49
N THR A 18 -10.28 12.70 28.83
CA THR A 18 -11.30 12.62 29.86
C THR A 18 -12.36 11.63 29.38
N ALA A 19 -12.46 10.50 30.07
CA ALA A 19 -13.41 9.43 29.80
C ALA A 19 -14.86 9.97 29.76
N PRO A 20 -15.67 9.64 28.73
CA PRO A 20 -17.10 9.83 28.83
C PRO A 20 -17.69 8.82 29.82
N GLU A 21 -18.73 9.26 30.52
CA GLU A 21 -19.36 8.63 31.69
C GLU A 21 -19.64 7.12 31.54
N THR A 22 -19.31 6.38 32.60
CA THR A 22 -19.59 4.95 32.75
C THR A 22 -21.10 4.67 32.75
N ILE A 23 -21.60 3.95 31.74
CA ILE A 23 -22.96 3.38 31.74
C ILE A 23 -22.92 1.98 32.36
N PRO A 24 -23.83 1.59 33.28
CA PRO A 24 -23.75 0.32 34.00
C PRO A 24 -24.01 -0.92 33.13
N LEU A 25 -23.20 -1.95 33.35
CA LEU A 25 -23.27 -3.27 32.70
C LEU A 25 -24.52 -4.07 33.12
N MET A 26 -25.33 -4.47 32.14
CA MET A 26 -26.20 -5.64 32.28
C MET A 26 -25.48 -6.88 31.74
N LYS A 27 -25.23 -7.87 32.61
CA LYS A 27 -24.82 -9.22 32.17
C LYS A 27 -25.97 -9.84 31.38
N SER A 28 -25.74 -10.22 30.13
CA SER A 28 -26.64 -11.13 29.41
C SER A 28 -25.93 -12.41 29.00
N SER A 29 -26.66 -13.49 29.21
CA SER A 29 -26.36 -14.89 28.97
C SER A 29 -26.12 -15.19 27.50
N GLY A 30 -25.38 -16.28 27.24
CA GLY A 30 -24.97 -16.70 25.92
C GLY A 30 -26.11 -16.86 24.92
N GLN A 31 -26.02 -16.10 23.84
CA GLN A 31 -26.55 -16.44 22.53
C GLN A 31 -25.58 -15.86 21.50
N ARG A 32 -25.21 -16.64 20.47
CA ARG A 32 -24.47 -16.11 19.30
C ARG A 32 -25.41 -15.16 18.55
N ILE A 33 -25.46 -13.91 18.99
CA ILE A 33 -26.16 -12.85 18.28
C ILE A 33 -25.31 -12.53 17.06
N ALA A 34 -25.87 -12.74 15.86
CA ALA A 34 -25.26 -12.29 14.62
C ALA A 34 -24.82 -10.82 14.77
N LEU A 35 -23.57 -10.52 14.43
CA LEU A 35 -23.00 -9.17 14.48
C LEU A 35 -23.96 -8.19 13.78
N LYS A 36 -24.64 -7.35 14.57
CA LYS A 36 -25.51 -6.30 14.04
C LYS A 36 -24.59 -5.30 13.33
N SER A 37 -24.68 -5.21 12.01
CA SER A 37 -23.98 -4.19 11.24
C SER A 37 -24.33 -2.82 11.80
N THR A 38 -23.34 -1.98 12.04
CA THR A 38 -23.55 -0.61 12.50
C THR A 38 -23.13 0.35 11.40
N THR A 39 -23.90 1.41 11.20
CA THR A 39 -23.62 2.47 10.23
C THR A 39 -23.81 3.82 10.90
N VAL A 40 -22.84 4.71 10.71
CA VAL A 40 -22.81 6.08 11.21
C VAL A 40 -22.62 7.02 10.02
N ARG A 41 -23.38 8.10 9.99
CA ARG A 41 -23.18 9.21 9.04
C ARG A 41 -22.74 10.42 9.83
N ASP A 42 -21.64 11.03 9.42
CA ASP A 42 -21.01 12.12 10.14
C ASP A 42 -20.16 12.96 9.16
N ARG A 43 -19.51 14.03 9.66
CA ARG A 43 -18.80 15.02 8.86
C ARG A 43 -17.46 15.39 9.50
N LEU A 44 -16.38 15.27 8.72
CA LEU A 44 -15.10 15.90 9.05
C LEU A 44 -15.24 17.42 8.86
N ASN A 45 -14.86 18.19 9.87
CA ASN A 45 -14.97 19.64 9.83
C ASN A 45 -13.93 20.30 10.76
N SER A 46 -13.93 21.63 10.85
CA SER A 46 -12.94 22.36 11.66
C SER A 46 -13.03 22.13 13.18
N SER A 47 -14.10 21.51 13.67
CA SER A 47 -14.22 21.07 15.07
C SER A 47 -13.75 19.63 15.29
N SER A 48 -13.40 18.89 14.23
CA SER A 48 -12.78 17.57 14.31
C SER A 48 -11.41 17.67 14.99
N GLU A 49 -11.01 16.59 15.66
CA GLU A 49 -9.66 16.47 16.21
C GLU A 49 -8.63 16.40 15.09
N THR A 50 -7.37 16.72 15.40
CA THR A 50 -6.29 16.80 14.41
C THR A 50 -5.15 15.85 14.79
N LEU A 51 -4.77 14.97 13.86
CA LEU A 51 -3.60 14.10 14.00
C LEU A 51 -2.30 14.91 13.83
N GLU A 52 -1.16 14.35 14.25
CA GLU A 52 0.16 14.99 14.10
C GLU A 52 0.52 15.35 12.66
N ASN A 53 0.01 14.60 11.68
CA ASN A 53 0.17 14.90 10.25
C ASN A 53 -0.82 15.96 9.74
N ASN A 54 -1.39 16.75 10.65
CA ASN A 54 -2.43 17.75 10.44
C ASN A 54 -3.77 17.24 9.89
N SER A 55 -4.00 15.94 9.68
CA SER A 55 -5.29 15.47 9.15
C SER A 55 -6.42 15.53 10.19
N TYR A 56 -7.63 15.89 9.76
CA TYR A 56 -8.83 15.84 10.60
C TYR A 56 -9.29 14.40 10.84
N TYR A 57 -9.76 14.11 12.05
CA TYR A 57 -10.38 12.83 12.37
C TYR A 57 -11.56 12.95 13.35
N ASN A 58 -12.48 11.99 13.27
CA ASN A 58 -13.53 11.76 14.25
C ASN A 58 -13.36 10.35 14.85
N PRO A 59 -13.29 10.19 16.18
CA PRO A 59 -13.21 8.89 16.83
C PRO A 59 -14.59 8.24 16.99
N HIS A 60 -14.67 6.93 16.74
CA HIS A 60 -15.86 6.11 16.97
C HIS A 60 -15.47 4.86 17.76
N THR A 61 -16.25 4.50 18.77
CA THR A 61 -15.92 3.37 19.65
C THR A 61 -16.92 2.22 19.51
N PHE A 62 -16.44 1.00 19.72
CA PHE A 62 -17.28 -0.19 19.71
C PHE A 62 -16.65 -1.32 20.55
N GLU A 63 -17.48 -2.07 21.27
CA GLU A 63 -17.03 -3.23 22.05
C GLU A 63 -17.08 -4.52 21.23
N ARG A 64 -16.02 -5.32 21.30
CA ARG A 64 -15.94 -6.62 20.62
C ARG A 64 -15.13 -7.65 21.40
N LYS A 65 -15.27 -8.90 21.01
CA LYS A 65 -14.55 -10.04 21.60
C LYS A 65 -13.35 -10.44 20.75
N ALA A 66 -12.33 -10.94 21.42
CA ALA A 66 -11.17 -11.54 20.78
C ALA A 66 -11.61 -12.67 19.82
N GLY A 67 -10.98 -12.73 18.64
CA GLY A 67 -11.27 -13.69 17.58
C GLY A 67 -12.45 -13.30 16.69
N GLU A 68 -13.23 -12.26 17.00
CA GLU A 68 -14.25 -11.77 16.07
C GLU A 68 -13.61 -11.19 14.82
N GLN A 69 -14.21 -11.52 13.67
CA GLN A 69 -13.73 -11.10 12.36
C GLN A 69 -14.63 -9.99 11.85
N ILE A 70 -14.06 -8.81 11.65
CA ILE A 70 -14.80 -7.60 11.31
C ILE A 70 -14.28 -6.97 10.02
N THR A 71 -15.20 -6.33 9.32
CA THR A 71 -14.88 -5.39 8.24
C THR A 71 -15.41 -4.02 8.63
N ILE A 72 -14.55 -3.02 8.56
CA ILE A 72 -14.83 -1.60 8.77
C ILE A 72 -14.67 -0.93 7.41
N GLU A 73 -15.63 -0.12 7.02
CA GLU A 73 -15.61 0.61 5.76
C GLU A 73 -16.00 2.07 5.98
N LEU A 74 -15.18 2.97 5.45
CA LEU A 74 -15.39 4.40 5.44
C LEU A 74 -15.52 4.85 3.99
N THR A 75 -16.61 5.53 3.65
CA THR A 75 -16.83 6.08 2.30
C THR A 75 -17.07 7.58 2.37
N SER A 76 -16.55 8.33 1.39
CA SER A 76 -16.86 9.75 1.22
C SER A 76 -16.82 10.13 -0.25
N ASP A 77 -17.72 10.99 -0.68
CA ASP A 77 -17.65 11.59 -2.02
C ASP A 77 -16.83 12.88 -2.08
N GLU A 78 -16.47 13.41 -0.91
CA GLU A 78 -15.94 14.77 -0.74
C GLU A 78 -14.44 14.77 -0.43
N PHE A 79 -13.87 13.63 -0.05
CA PHE A 79 -12.44 13.48 0.25
C PHE A 79 -11.96 12.04 0.07
N ASP A 80 -10.63 11.86 0.05
CA ASP A 80 -9.95 10.57 0.06
C ASP A 80 -10.00 9.95 1.48
N PRO A 81 -10.81 8.90 1.71
CA PRO A 81 -10.99 8.38 3.05
C PRO A 81 -9.76 7.62 3.54
N SER A 82 -9.52 7.66 4.85
CA SER A 82 -8.53 6.82 5.50
C SER A 82 -9.06 6.38 6.88
N LEU A 83 -8.65 5.17 7.26
CA LEU A 83 -9.09 4.49 8.47
C LEU A 83 -7.90 4.12 9.34
N ILE A 84 -8.04 4.31 10.64
CA ILE A 84 -7.12 3.75 11.64
C ILE A 84 -7.96 2.98 12.66
N LEU A 85 -7.53 1.76 12.97
CA LEU A 85 -8.11 0.95 14.03
C LEU A 85 -7.11 0.83 15.18
N ILE A 86 -7.57 1.21 16.37
CA ILE A 86 -6.83 1.14 17.63
C ILE A 86 -7.48 0.10 18.54
N ASP A 87 -6.66 -0.74 19.15
CA ASP A 87 -7.09 -1.79 20.08
C ASP A 87 -7.35 -1.25 21.51
N PRO A 88 -7.91 -2.07 22.42
CA PRO A 88 -8.19 -1.65 23.80
C PRO A 88 -6.96 -1.23 24.60
N ASP A 89 -5.77 -1.66 24.19
CA ASP A 89 -4.50 -1.32 24.82
C ASP A 89 -3.91 -0.01 24.26
N GLY A 90 -4.60 0.63 23.30
CA GLY A 90 -4.18 1.88 22.67
C GLY A 90 -3.23 1.68 21.49
N ASN A 91 -3.01 0.45 21.03
CA ASN A 91 -2.11 0.18 19.89
C ASN A 91 -2.87 0.28 18.57
N ARG A 92 -2.23 0.89 17.57
CA ARG A 92 -2.71 0.83 16.18
C ARG A 92 -2.52 -0.57 15.61
N ILE A 93 -3.61 -1.28 15.35
CA ILE A 93 -3.58 -2.64 14.81
C ILE A 93 -3.85 -2.73 13.30
N ALA A 94 -4.49 -1.71 12.73
CA ALA A 94 -4.66 -1.62 11.28
C ALA A 94 -4.79 -0.17 10.83
N LYS A 95 -4.39 0.07 9.58
CA LYS A 95 -4.59 1.32 8.86
C LYS A 95 -4.87 0.98 7.41
N ASP A 96 -5.86 1.66 6.83
CA ASP A 96 -6.03 1.67 5.39
C ASP A 96 -6.09 3.13 4.92
N ASN A 97 -5.19 3.45 3.99
CA ASN A 97 -5.06 4.75 3.35
C ASN A 97 -5.13 4.64 1.83
N ASN A 98 -5.50 3.47 1.32
CA ASN A 98 -5.41 3.13 -0.09
C ASN A 98 -6.78 3.28 -0.75
N SER A 99 -7.15 4.53 -1.07
CA SER A 99 -8.10 4.79 -2.13
C SER A 99 -7.47 4.38 -3.47
N GLY A 100 -7.65 3.11 -3.84
CA GLY A 100 -7.73 2.76 -5.27
C GLY A 100 -8.91 3.50 -5.92
N GLU A 101 -9.19 3.27 -7.20
CA GLU A 101 -10.42 3.77 -7.83
C GLU A 101 -11.65 3.32 -7.03
N GLY A 102 -12.13 4.20 -6.16
CA GLY A 102 -13.08 3.86 -5.10
C GLY A 102 -12.83 4.77 -3.92
N LYS A 103 -13.75 5.71 -3.68
CA LYS A 103 -13.66 6.65 -2.57
C LYS A 103 -14.04 5.97 -1.24
N ASN A 104 -13.34 4.88 -0.92
CA ASN A 104 -13.50 4.15 0.32
C ASN A 104 -12.17 3.66 0.91
N ALA A 105 -12.12 3.61 2.23
CA ALA A 105 -11.09 2.89 2.98
C ALA A 105 -11.76 1.70 3.67
N ARG A 106 -11.10 0.55 3.68
CA ARG A 106 -11.62 -0.69 4.25
C ARG A 106 -10.57 -1.46 5.05
N ILE A 107 -10.87 -1.71 6.32
CA ILE A 107 -10.08 -2.58 7.20
C ILE A 107 -10.84 -3.89 7.41
N THR A 108 -10.21 -5.03 7.12
CA THR A 108 -10.74 -6.36 7.48
C THR A 108 -9.73 -7.08 8.38
N VAL A 109 -10.13 -7.41 9.61
CA VAL A 109 -9.23 -7.94 10.64
C VAL A 109 -9.90 -9.00 11.51
N THR A 110 -9.07 -9.87 12.08
CA THR A 110 -9.44 -10.69 13.24
C THR A 110 -8.98 -9.95 14.50
N LEU A 111 -9.90 -9.67 15.41
CA LEU A 111 -9.61 -8.87 16.60
C LEU A 111 -8.75 -9.65 17.60
N PRO A 112 -7.60 -9.10 18.05
CA PRO A 112 -6.67 -9.85 18.90
C PRO A 112 -7.13 -9.97 20.36
N THR A 113 -7.89 -8.99 20.86
CA THR A 113 -8.23 -8.85 22.27
C THR A 113 -9.72 -8.55 22.46
N THR A 114 -10.23 -8.72 23.68
CA THR A 114 -11.61 -8.35 24.02
C THR A 114 -11.58 -6.97 24.66
N GLY A 115 -12.43 -6.06 24.22
CA GLY A 115 -12.54 -4.73 24.80
C GLY A 115 -13.12 -3.70 23.85
N THR A 116 -12.88 -2.44 24.17
CA THR A 116 -13.32 -1.28 23.39
C THR A 116 -12.28 -0.91 22.36
N TYR A 117 -12.67 -0.99 21.09
CA TYR A 117 -11.86 -0.55 19.97
C TYR A 117 -12.21 0.89 19.57
N VAL A 118 -11.26 1.61 19.01
CA VAL A 118 -11.45 2.96 18.47
C VAL A 118 -11.17 2.97 16.97
N ILE A 119 -12.13 3.46 16.20
CA ILE A 119 -12.01 3.73 14.77
C ILE A 119 -11.75 5.23 14.62
N LEU A 120 -10.66 5.61 13.98
CA LEU A 120 -10.45 6.99 13.54
C LEU A 120 -10.85 7.08 12.08
N ALA A 121 -11.98 7.74 11.81
CA ALA A 121 -12.38 8.12 10.47
C ALA A 121 -11.68 9.43 10.10
N ASN A 122 -10.86 9.42 9.04
CA ASN A 122 -10.05 10.58 8.67
C ASN A 122 -9.92 10.73 7.15
N SER A 123 -9.25 11.81 6.75
CA SER A 123 -8.84 12.08 5.38
C SER A 123 -7.35 11.86 5.17
N TYR A 124 -6.96 11.32 4.02
CA TYR A 124 -5.56 11.02 3.74
C TYR A 124 -4.70 12.29 3.61
N ASN A 125 -3.86 12.55 4.62
CA ASN A 125 -2.83 13.60 4.66
C ASN A 125 -3.33 15.03 4.34
N GLN A 126 -4.60 15.35 4.64
CA GLN A 126 -5.19 16.67 4.37
C GLN A 126 -6.20 17.09 5.45
N GLN A 127 -6.33 18.40 5.66
CA GLN A 127 -7.41 19.03 6.44
C GLN A 127 -8.60 19.32 5.54
N VAL A 128 -9.31 18.28 5.15
CA VAL A 128 -10.50 18.41 4.30
C VAL A 128 -11.75 18.25 5.13
N THR A 129 -12.73 19.10 4.85
CA THR A 129 -14.05 18.97 5.45
C THR A 129 -14.95 18.23 4.48
N GLY A 130 -15.71 17.26 4.97
CA GLY A 130 -16.72 16.63 4.15
C GLY A 130 -17.52 15.56 4.86
N ASN A 131 -18.65 15.19 4.25
CA ASN A 131 -19.52 14.15 4.77
C ASN A 131 -18.95 12.77 4.49
N TYR A 132 -19.19 11.82 5.40
CA TYR A 132 -18.80 10.43 5.24
C TYR A 132 -19.81 9.45 5.83
N THR A 133 -19.74 8.21 5.37
CA THR A 133 -20.44 7.08 5.96
C THR A 133 -19.42 6.09 6.50
N LEU A 134 -19.49 5.81 7.80
CA LEU A 134 -18.70 4.77 8.46
C LEU A 134 -19.59 3.58 8.75
N SER A 135 -19.13 2.36 8.46
CA SER A 135 -19.84 1.15 8.82
C SER A 135 -18.89 0.06 9.31
N TRP A 136 -19.39 -0.80 10.19
CA TRP A 136 -18.65 -2.00 10.59
C TRP A 136 -19.59 -3.18 10.81
N ARG A 137 -19.16 -4.34 10.34
CA ARG A 137 -19.94 -5.58 10.32
C ARG A 137 -19.05 -6.80 10.44
N ALA A 138 -19.67 -7.98 10.53
CA ALA A 138 -18.95 -9.23 10.33
C ALA A 138 -18.23 -9.23 8.96
N ALA A 139 -16.99 -9.69 8.97
CA ALA A 139 -16.27 -9.96 7.74
C ALA A 139 -16.85 -11.20 7.05
N THR A 140 -16.97 -11.14 5.74
CA THR A 140 -17.32 -12.31 4.94
C THR A 140 -16.08 -13.20 4.73
N PRO A 141 -16.27 -14.51 4.44
CA PRO A 141 -15.15 -15.39 4.14
C PRO A 141 -14.26 -14.89 2.98
N SER A 142 -14.85 -14.29 1.94
CA SER A 142 -14.11 -13.73 0.79
C SER A 142 -13.26 -12.52 1.20
N GLU A 143 -13.78 -11.63 2.04
CA GLU A 143 -13.04 -10.46 2.55
C GLU A 143 -11.84 -10.87 3.41
N LEU A 144 -12.01 -11.88 4.25
CA LEU A 144 -10.91 -12.44 5.05
C LEU A 144 -9.85 -13.10 4.17
N LEU A 145 -10.28 -13.82 3.14
CA LEU A 145 -9.37 -14.42 2.18
C LEU A 145 -8.58 -13.35 1.41
N LYS A 146 -9.25 -12.27 0.99
CA LYS A 146 -8.61 -11.12 0.36
C LYS A 146 -7.59 -10.45 1.30
N ALA A 147 -7.99 -10.18 2.54
CA ALA A 147 -7.10 -9.60 3.55
C ALA A 147 -5.85 -10.47 3.79
N LYS A 148 -6.02 -11.81 3.81
CA LYS A 148 -4.89 -12.74 3.87
C LYS A 148 -3.99 -12.62 2.64
N ALA A 149 -4.54 -12.52 1.43
CA ALA A 149 -3.76 -12.33 0.20
C ALA A 149 -2.99 -11.01 0.21
N ASP A 150 -3.63 -9.92 0.63
CA ASP A 150 -3.03 -8.59 0.77
C ASP A 150 -1.87 -8.63 1.79
N GLN A 151 -2.05 -9.33 2.92
CA GLN A 151 -1.00 -9.54 3.91
C GLN A 151 0.19 -10.34 3.34
N LEU A 152 -0.06 -11.43 2.61
CA LEU A 152 0.98 -12.22 1.95
C LEU A 152 1.73 -11.40 0.89
N LEU A 153 1.03 -10.55 0.15
CA LEU A 153 1.62 -9.64 -0.83
C LEU A 153 2.61 -8.68 -0.16
N GLN A 154 2.20 -8.04 0.94
CA GLN A 154 3.05 -7.14 1.72
C GLN A 154 4.21 -7.87 2.41
N GLN A 155 3.95 -9.06 2.96
CA GLN A 155 4.99 -9.90 3.53
C GLN A 155 6.08 -10.23 2.51
N GLY A 156 5.69 -10.57 1.27
CA GLY A 156 6.65 -10.84 0.21
C GLY A 156 7.46 -9.60 -0.17
N ILE A 157 6.86 -8.41 -0.16
CA ILE A 157 7.58 -7.13 -0.38
C ILE A 157 8.64 -6.91 0.70
N GLU A 158 8.33 -7.17 1.96
CA GLU A 158 9.28 -7.00 3.05
C GLU A 158 10.40 -8.06 3.02
N GLN A 159 10.06 -9.28 2.62
CA GLN A 159 11.04 -10.34 2.38
C GLN A 159 11.99 -9.98 1.23
N ASP A 160 11.49 -9.39 0.14
CA ASP A 160 12.34 -8.93 -0.98
C ASP A 160 13.32 -7.83 -0.54
N LYS A 161 12.86 -6.84 0.24
CA LYS A 161 13.72 -5.77 0.79
C LYS A 161 14.84 -6.33 1.67
N THR A 162 14.54 -7.36 2.45
CA THR A 162 15.52 -8.04 3.31
C THR A 162 16.30 -9.15 2.59
N SER A 163 16.24 -9.18 1.26
CA SER A 163 16.94 -10.15 0.39
C SER A 163 16.54 -11.62 0.58
N GLN A 164 15.40 -11.89 1.21
CA GLN A 164 14.83 -13.22 1.39
C GLN A 164 14.00 -13.63 0.15
N PHE A 165 14.62 -13.64 -1.04
CA PHE A 165 13.91 -13.78 -2.31
C PHE A 165 13.10 -15.08 -2.45
N GLN A 166 13.63 -16.20 -1.91
CA GLN A 166 12.92 -17.48 -1.89
C GLN A 166 11.68 -17.46 -0.99
N ALA A 167 11.73 -16.72 0.12
CA ALA A 167 10.56 -16.54 0.99
C ALA A 167 9.54 -15.62 0.32
N ALA A 168 9.99 -14.51 -0.28
CA ALA A 168 9.14 -13.59 -1.03
C ALA A 168 8.37 -14.30 -2.14
N LEU A 169 9.06 -15.16 -2.90
CA LEU A 169 8.47 -15.97 -3.96
C LEU A 169 7.35 -16.89 -3.44
N LYS A 170 7.54 -17.56 -2.30
CA LYS A 170 6.49 -18.38 -1.67
C LYS A 170 5.28 -17.53 -1.25
N SER A 171 5.53 -16.40 -0.60
CA SER A 171 4.47 -15.48 -0.15
C SER A 171 3.64 -14.97 -1.33
N TRP A 172 4.28 -14.53 -2.41
CA TRP A 172 3.61 -14.03 -3.61
C TRP A 172 2.92 -15.12 -4.43
N GLN A 173 3.42 -16.36 -4.42
CA GLN A 173 2.72 -17.49 -5.04
C GLN A 173 1.43 -17.82 -4.30
N GLU A 174 1.44 -17.81 -2.97
CA GLU A 174 0.22 -18.05 -2.19
C GLU A 174 -0.78 -16.89 -2.33
N ALA A 175 -0.30 -15.64 -2.34
CA ALA A 175 -1.12 -14.47 -2.64
C ALA A 175 -1.79 -14.59 -4.01
N LEU A 176 -1.00 -14.89 -5.07
CA LEU A 176 -1.51 -15.08 -6.43
C LEU A 176 -2.59 -16.18 -6.50
N ARG A 177 -2.40 -17.30 -5.80
CA ARG A 177 -3.38 -18.38 -5.75
C ARG A 177 -4.71 -17.90 -5.17
N ILE A 178 -4.66 -17.12 -4.09
CA ILE A 178 -5.87 -16.58 -3.45
C ILE A 178 -6.53 -15.52 -4.35
N TYR A 179 -5.76 -14.58 -4.92
CA TYR A 179 -6.34 -13.58 -5.83
C TYR A 179 -6.99 -14.21 -7.05
N ARG A 180 -6.44 -15.31 -7.60
CA ARG A 180 -7.10 -16.10 -8.65
C ARG A 180 -8.41 -16.72 -8.18
N GLN A 181 -8.46 -17.26 -6.97
CA GLN A 181 -9.69 -17.81 -6.40
C GLN A 181 -10.77 -16.74 -6.20
N LEU A 182 -10.36 -15.50 -5.92
CA LEU A 182 -11.25 -14.35 -5.72
C LEU A 182 -11.56 -13.59 -7.01
N GLU A 183 -10.96 -13.99 -8.14
CA GLU A 183 -11.02 -13.26 -9.41
C GLU A 183 -10.55 -11.79 -9.30
N ASP A 184 -9.70 -11.49 -8.31
CA ASP A 184 -9.14 -10.15 -8.09
C ASP A 184 -8.02 -9.88 -9.10
N ARG A 185 -8.41 -9.32 -10.25
CA ARG A 185 -7.51 -9.09 -11.37
C ARG A 185 -6.35 -8.15 -11.02
N GLN A 186 -6.57 -7.13 -10.20
CA GLN A 186 -5.51 -6.21 -9.78
C GLN A 186 -4.51 -6.91 -8.85
N GLY A 187 -5.00 -7.70 -7.89
CA GLY A 187 -4.16 -8.52 -7.02
C GLY A 187 -3.34 -9.55 -7.78
N ILE A 188 -3.91 -10.16 -8.84
CA ILE A 188 -3.18 -11.05 -9.74
C ILE A 188 -2.06 -10.30 -10.48
N ALA A 189 -2.35 -9.14 -11.09
CA ALA A 189 -1.34 -8.36 -11.81
C ALA A 189 -0.15 -7.98 -10.91
N ASN A 190 -0.45 -7.45 -9.72
CA ASN A 190 0.56 -7.05 -8.73
C ASN A 190 1.42 -8.25 -8.29
N SER A 191 0.79 -9.39 -8.04
CA SER A 191 1.51 -10.62 -7.64
C SER A 191 2.41 -11.15 -8.75
N LEU A 192 1.94 -11.13 -10.01
CA LEU A 192 2.73 -11.54 -11.18
C LEU A 192 3.96 -10.64 -11.35
N ASN A 193 3.80 -9.31 -11.25
CA ASN A 193 4.93 -8.40 -11.35
C ASN A 193 5.98 -8.66 -10.25
N ASN A 194 5.53 -8.86 -9.01
CA ASN A 194 6.42 -9.13 -7.89
C ASN A 194 7.14 -10.49 -8.03
N LEU A 195 6.44 -11.53 -8.49
CA LEU A 195 7.08 -12.82 -8.81
C LEU A 195 8.15 -12.67 -9.88
N GLY A 196 7.88 -11.88 -10.93
CA GLY A 196 8.88 -11.56 -11.94
C GLY A 196 10.13 -10.91 -11.33
N LEU A 197 9.94 -9.97 -10.40
CA LEU A 197 11.04 -9.31 -9.68
C LEU A 197 11.85 -10.30 -8.82
N ALA A 198 11.20 -11.22 -8.10
CA ALA A 198 11.91 -12.27 -7.35
C ALA A 198 12.77 -13.14 -8.27
N TYR A 199 12.21 -13.64 -9.38
CA TYR A 199 12.97 -14.44 -10.35
C TYR A 199 14.13 -13.65 -10.97
N TYR A 200 13.91 -12.36 -11.25
CA TYR A 200 14.97 -11.47 -11.72
C TYR A 200 16.13 -11.39 -10.72
N ARG A 201 15.84 -11.20 -9.42
CA ARG A 201 16.87 -11.15 -8.38
C ARG A 201 17.57 -12.48 -8.13
N LEU A 202 16.91 -13.59 -8.45
CA LEU A 202 17.50 -14.94 -8.44
C LEU A 202 18.34 -15.25 -9.69
N GLY A 203 18.41 -14.34 -10.66
CA GLY A 203 19.12 -14.55 -11.93
C GLY A 203 18.35 -15.38 -12.96
N GLU A 204 17.11 -15.77 -12.67
CA GLU A 204 16.24 -16.54 -13.57
C GLU A 204 15.48 -15.61 -14.53
N TYR A 205 16.23 -14.88 -15.37
CA TYR A 205 15.68 -13.80 -16.21
C TYR A 205 14.61 -14.25 -17.21
N GLY A 206 14.67 -15.50 -17.70
CA GLY A 206 13.65 -16.07 -18.58
C GLY A 206 12.28 -16.15 -17.90
N LYS A 207 12.23 -16.69 -16.69
CA LYS A 207 11.00 -16.74 -15.88
C LYS A 207 10.53 -15.33 -15.50
N ALA A 208 11.46 -14.44 -15.16
CA ALA A 208 11.11 -13.04 -14.87
C ALA A 208 10.34 -12.40 -16.05
N ILE A 209 10.80 -12.62 -17.28
CA ILE A 209 10.13 -12.13 -18.49
C ILE A 209 8.72 -12.70 -18.63
N GLU A 210 8.53 -14.00 -18.43
CA GLU A 210 7.20 -14.64 -18.52
C GLU A 210 6.21 -13.99 -17.53
N PHE A 211 6.62 -13.80 -16.28
CA PHE A 211 5.78 -13.20 -15.25
C PHE A 211 5.50 -11.71 -15.51
N HIS A 212 6.51 -10.93 -15.90
CA HIS A 212 6.29 -9.51 -16.24
C HIS A 212 5.44 -9.32 -17.50
N GLN A 213 5.49 -10.24 -18.48
CA GLN A 213 4.60 -10.21 -19.64
C GLN A 213 3.15 -10.49 -19.26
N GLN A 214 2.90 -11.49 -18.39
CA GLN A 214 1.56 -11.76 -17.88
C GLN A 214 1.01 -10.55 -17.09
N SER A 215 1.84 -9.96 -16.23
CA SER A 215 1.51 -8.71 -15.53
C SER A 215 1.17 -7.58 -16.49
N LEU A 216 2.02 -7.34 -17.50
CA LEU A 216 1.79 -6.28 -18.49
C LEU A 216 0.51 -6.49 -19.30
N SER A 217 0.20 -7.72 -19.70
CA SER A 217 -1.06 -8.03 -20.40
C SER A 217 -2.25 -7.67 -19.53
N LEU A 218 -2.23 -8.10 -18.27
CA LEU A 218 -3.33 -7.86 -17.35
C LEU A 218 -3.46 -6.37 -16.98
N SER A 219 -2.36 -5.67 -16.73
CA SER A 219 -2.39 -4.22 -16.50
C SER A 219 -2.87 -3.42 -17.72
N ARG A 220 -2.71 -3.94 -18.94
CA ARG A 220 -3.33 -3.33 -20.15
C ARG A 220 -4.84 -3.55 -20.17
N GLU A 221 -5.29 -4.76 -19.86
CA GLU A 221 -6.71 -5.09 -19.79
C GLU A 221 -7.45 -4.35 -18.67
N LEU A 222 -6.75 -4.01 -17.59
CA LEU A 222 -7.26 -3.23 -16.46
C LEU A 222 -7.09 -1.72 -16.66
N GLU A 223 -6.48 -1.28 -17.75
CA GLU A 223 -6.08 0.12 -17.98
C GLU A 223 -5.19 0.72 -16.88
N ASP A 224 -4.58 -0.12 -16.02
CA ASP A 224 -3.62 0.24 -14.99
C ASP A 224 -2.31 0.72 -15.61
N ARG A 225 -2.27 2.02 -15.95
CA ARG A 225 -1.12 2.65 -16.60
C ARG A 225 0.14 2.59 -15.74
N GLN A 226 0.02 2.66 -14.42
CA GLN A 226 1.19 2.58 -13.54
C GLN A 226 1.75 1.14 -13.49
N GLY A 227 0.89 0.13 -13.40
CA GLY A 227 1.26 -1.29 -13.50
C GLY A 227 1.90 -1.64 -14.85
N GLN A 228 1.41 -1.04 -15.94
CA GLN A 228 2.04 -1.14 -17.26
C GLN A 228 3.46 -0.57 -17.25
N ALA A 229 3.66 0.65 -16.74
CA ALA A 229 4.98 1.29 -16.70
C ALA A 229 5.98 0.44 -15.88
N ASN A 230 5.55 -0.02 -14.71
CA ASN A 230 6.37 -0.88 -13.84
C ASN A 230 6.76 -2.20 -14.54
N SER A 231 5.80 -2.89 -15.16
CA SER A 231 6.05 -4.14 -15.87
C SER A 231 6.99 -3.96 -17.07
N LEU A 232 6.82 -2.87 -17.83
CA LEU A 232 7.72 -2.50 -18.95
C LEU A 232 9.15 -2.23 -18.46
N GLY A 233 9.30 -1.44 -17.38
CA GLY A 233 10.61 -1.16 -16.78
C GLY A 233 11.33 -2.43 -16.35
N ASN A 234 10.61 -3.36 -15.72
CA ASN A 234 11.14 -4.64 -15.27
C ASN A 234 11.49 -5.60 -16.44
N LEU A 235 10.68 -5.63 -17.50
CA LEU A 235 11.04 -6.34 -18.74
C LEU A 235 12.35 -5.81 -19.32
N GLY A 236 12.50 -4.48 -19.37
CA GLY A 236 13.74 -3.85 -19.83
C GLY A 236 14.96 -4.31 -19.03
N LEU A 237 14.85 -4.37 -17.70
CA LEU A 237 15.92 -4.88 -16.82
C LEU A 237 16.25 -6.35 -17.09
N ALA A 238 15.23 -7.20 -17.25
CA ALA A 238 15.46 -8.62 -17.53
C ALA A 238 16.17 -8.83 -18.88
N TYR A 239 15.74 -8.12 -19.94
CA TYR A 239 16.42 -8.16 -21.24
C TYR A 239 17.83 -7.57 -21.21
N TYR A 240 18.06 -6.53 -20.41
CA TYR A 240 19.39 -5.95 -20.21
C TYR A 240 20.36 -7.00 -19.64
N ASN A 241 19.93 -7.74 -18.61
CA ASN A 241 20.78 -8.76 -17.98
C ASN A 241 21.00 -10.00 -18.86
N LEU A 242 20.10 -10.27 -19.81
CA LEU A 242 20.32 -11.26 -20.88
C LEU A 242 21.24 -10.75 -22.00
N GLY A 243 21.77 -9.54 -21.92
CA GLY A 243 22.60 -8.93 -22.97
C GLY A 243 21.82 -8.43 -24.18
N GLN A 244 20.48 -8.46 -24.15
CA GLN A 244 19.60 -8.03 -25.24
C GLN A 244 19.33 -6.53 -25.15
N TYR A 245 20.39 -5.72 -25.22
CA TYR A 245 20.34 -4.29 -24.91
C TYR A 245 19.40 -3.46 -25.79
N ARG A 246 19.23 -3.82 -27.08
CA ARG A 246 18.28 -3.11 -27.97
C ARG A 246 16.83 -3.32 -27.52
N LYS A 247 16.47 -4.54 -27.14
CA LYS A 247 15.15 -4.88 -26.62
C LYS A 247 14.91 -4.23 -25.25
N ALA A 248 15.95 -4.17 -24.41
CA ALA A 248 15.89 -3.43 -23.15
C ALA A 248 15.55 -1.94 -23.37
N ILE A 249 16.19 -1.30 -24.35
CA ILE A 249 15.93 0.10 -24.71
C ILE A 249 14.47 0.30 -25.12
N GLU A 250 13.91 -0.56 -25.98
CA GLU A 250 12.51 -0.47 -26.40
C GLU A 250 11.54 -0.48 -25.21
N PHE A 251 11.75 -1.39 -24.25
CA PHE A 251 10.93 -1.49 -23.05
C PHE A 251 11.12 -0.30 -22.10
N HIS A 252 12.36 0.15 -21.88
CA HIS A 252 12.63 1.31 -21.03
C HIS A 252 12.08 2.61 -21.64
N GLN A 253 12.07 2.77 -22.96
CA GLN A 253 11.45 3.91 -23.63
C GLN A 253 9.92 3.92 -23.45
N GLN A 254 9.26 2.77 -23.57
CA GLN A 254 7.82 2.66 -23.30
C GLN A 254 7.50 3.00 -21.83
N SER A 255 8.28 2.44 -20.88
CA SER A 255 8.18 2.76 -19.45
C SER A 255 8.38 4.25 -19.17
N LEU A 256 9.38 4.88 -19.81
CA LEU A 256 9.65 6.30 -19.68
C LEU A 256 8.50 7.16 -20.18
N SER A 257 7.97 6.84 -21.37
CA SER A 257 6.85 7.59 -21.97
C SER A 257 5.64 7.58 -21.04
N LEU A 258 5.29 6.40 -20.50
CA LEU A 258 4.14 6.26 -19.63
C LEU A 258 4.37 6.90 -18.26
N SER A 259 5.59 6.80 -17.72
CA SER A 259 5.93 7.46 -16.45
C SER A 259 5.82 8.99 -16.56
N ARG A 260 6.19 9.58 -17.71
CA ARG A 260 6.03 11.02 -17.98
C ARG A 260 4.57 11.43 -18.09
N GLU A 261 3.76 10.66 -18.82
CA GLU A 261 2.32 10.88 -18.94
C GLU A 261 1.64 10.91 -17.55
N LEU A 262 2.03 9.98 -16.68
CA LEU A 262 1.50 9.85 -15.31
C LEU A 262 2.11 10.82 -14.30
N LYS A 263 3.11 11.62 -14.68
CA LYS A 263 3.96 12.40 -13.75
C LYS A 263 4.56 11.52 -12.63
N TYR A 264 4.81 10.24 -12.91
CA TYR A 264 5.43 9.29 -12.00
C TYR A 264 6.94 9.48 -11.99
N HIS A 265 7.40 10.50 -11.28
CA HIS A 265 8.80 10.94 -11.30
C HIS A 265 9.82 9.86 -10.89
N GLN A 266 9.46 8.94 -9.99
CA GLN A 266 10.34 7.82 -9.61
C GLN A 266 10.53 6.84 -10.78
N GLY A 267 9.45 6.48 -11.48
CA GLY A 267 9.51 5.62 -12.67
C GLY A 267 10.23 6.27 -13.84
N GLU A 268 10.08 7.59 -14.01
CA GLU A 268 10.81 8.37 -15.00
C GLU A 268 12.32 8.33 -14.71
N ALA A 269 12.75 8.66 -13.50
CA ALA A 269 14.16 8.66 -13.12
C ALA A 269 14.81 7.29 -13.30
N ALA A 270 14.12 6.22 -12.91
CA ALA A 270 14.57 4.85 -13.07
C ALA A 270 14.71 4.45 -14.55
N SER A 271 13.71 4.79 -15.38
CA SER A 271 13.73 4.48 -16.82
C SER A 271 14.86 5.21 -17.54
N LEU A 272 15.09 6.49 -17.22
CA LEU A 272 16.22 7.28 -17.75
C LEU A 272 17.56 6.66 -17.37
N GLY A 273 17.76 6.30 -16.09
CA GLY A 273 18.99 5.65 -15.63
C GLY A 273 19.27 4.34 -16.37
N ASN A 274 18.24 3.51 -16.55
CA ASN A 274 18.36 2.23 -17.25
C ASN A 274 18.61 2.38 -18.75
N LEU A 275 18.04 3.40 -19.40
CA LEU A 275 18.40 3.75 -20.78
C LEU A 275 19.87 4.14 -20.90
N GLY A 276 20.37 4.93 -19.94
CA GLY A 276 21.79 5.28 -19.87
C GLY A 276 22.69 4.04 -19.84
N LEU A 277 22.36 3.09 -18.96
CA LEU A 277 23.08 1.81 -18.85
C LEU A 277 23.04 1.01 -20.17
N ALA A 278 21.87 0.89 -20.79
CA ALA A 278 21.69 0.11 -22.01
C ALA A 278 22.43 0.72 -23.22
N TYR A 279 22.36 2.05 -23.39
CA TYR A 279 23.14 2.73 -24.43
C TYR A 279 24.65 2.64 -24.19
N GLY A 280 25.10 2.70 -22.93
CA GLY A 280 26.51 2.51 -22.57
C GLY A 280 27.03 1.12 -22.96
N LYS A 281 26.22 0.07 -22.75
CA LYS A 281 26.57 -1.30 -23.18
C LYS A 281 26.63 -1.47 -24.70
N LEU A 282 25.94 -0.63 -25.46
CA LEU A 282 26.02 -0.57 -26.92
C LEU A 282 27.13 0.38 -27.44
N GLY A 283 27.96 0.96 -26.57
CA GLY A 283 29.00 1.91 -26.95
C GLY A 283 28.49 3.30 -27.34
N GLN A 284 27.21 3.59 -27.16
CA GLN A 284 26.60 4.89 -27.47
C GLN A 284 26.76 5.87 -26.29
N TYR A 285 28.01 6.16 -25.92
CA TYR A 285 28.33 6.88 -24.68
C TYR A 285 27.72 8.29 -24.60
N ARG A 286 27.62 9.01 -25.72
CA ARG A 286 26.99 10.34 -25.73
C ARG A 286 25.52 10.30 -25.28
N LYS A 287 24.75 9.33 -25.79
CA LYS A 287 23.36 9.12 -25.36
C LYS A 287 23.29 8.64 -23.92
N ALA A 288 24.20 7.75 -23.52
CA ALA A 288 24.25 7.26 -22.15
C ALA A 288 24.43 8.41 -21.14
N ILE A 289 25.36 9.34 -21.42
CA ILE A 289 25.61 10.53 -20.60
C ILE A 289 24.35 11.41 -20.54
N GLU A 290 23.71 11.66 -21.66
CA GLU A 290 22.48 12.47 -21.72
C GLU A 290 21.38 11.90 -20.82
N PHE A 291 21.10 10.59 -20.94
CA PHE A 291 20.09 9.94 -20.11
C PHE A 291 20.46 9.90 -18.62
N HIS A 292 21.72 9.67 -18.28
CA HIS A 292 22.18 9.74 -16.90
C HIS A 292 22.09 11.15 -16.31
N GLN A 293 22.37 12.18 -17.10
CA GLN A 293 22.21 13.58 -16.67
C GLN A 293 20.74 13.90 -16.39
N GLN A 294 19.81 13.51 -17.26
CA GLN A 294 18.37 13.69 -17.04
C GLN A 294 17.90 12.96 -15.76
N SER A 295 18.32 11.70 -15.57
CA SER A 295 18.00 10.91 -14.37
C SER A 295 18.52 11.58 -13.08
N LEU A 296 19.76 12.08 -13.10
CA LEU A 296 20.37 12.76 -11.95
C LEU A 296 19.66 14.06 -11.59
N THR A 297 19.30 14.87 -12.58
CA THR A 297 18.55 16.12 -12.36
C THR A 297 17.23 15.83 -11.66
N LEU A 298 16.46 14.88 -12.17
CA LEU A 298 15.18 14.51 -11.57
C LEU A 298 15.33 13.92 -10.16
N ALA A 299 16.35 13.08 -9.93
CA ALA A 299 16.63 12.54 -8.60
C ALA A 299 16.98 13.63 -7.57
N ARG A 300 17.68 14.69 -7.99
CA ARG A 300 17.97 15.85 -7.12
C ARG A 300 16.72 16.64 -6.77
N GLU A 301 15.86 16.89 -7.75
CA GLU A 301 14.57 17.55 -7.52
C GLU A 301 13.69 16.76 -6.55
N LEU A 302 13.65 15.43 -6.69
CA LEU A 302 12.89 14.57 -5.78
C LEU A 302 13.45 14.59 -4.35
N LYS A 303 14.79 14.57 -4.20
CA LYS A 303 15.43 14.63 -2.88
C LYS A 303 15.20 15.98 -2.19
N ASN A 304 15.27 17.08 -2.93
CA ASN A 304 15.03 18.42 -2.37
C ASN A 304 13.59 18.55 -1.88
N ARG A 305 12.61 18.08 -2.67
CA ARG A 305 11.20 18.04 -2.25
C ARG A 305 10.96 17.16 -1.02
N GLN A 306 11.69 16.05 -0.88
CA GLN A 306 11.61 15.20 0.31
C GLN A 306 12.24 15.85 1.56
N GLY A 307 13.26 16.70 1.37
CA GLY A 307 13.92 17.43 2.47
C GLY A 307 13.17 18.68 2.94
N GLU A 308 12.37 19.30 2.08
CA GLU A 308 11.50 20.44 2.43
C GLU A 308 10.25 20.02 3.23
N ALA A 309 9.95 18.72 3.27
CA ALA A 309 8.81 18.15 3.99
C ALA A 309 9.17 17.62 5.41
N GLN A 310 10.33 18.00 5.97
CA GLN A 310 10.83 17.58 7.28
C GLN A 310 10.75 18.67 8.34
#